data_AF-A0A957GRJ3-F1
#
_entry.id   AF-A0A957GRJ3-F1
#
_cell.length_a   1.000
_cell.length_b   1.000
_cell.length_c   1.000
_cell.angle_alpha   90.00
_cell.angle_beta   90.00
_cell.angle_gamma   90.00
#
_symmetry.space_group_name_H-M   'P 1'
#
loop_
_entity.id
_entity.type
_entity.pdbx_description
1 polymer ?
#
loop_
_entity_poly.entity_id
_entity_poly.type
_entity_poly.pdbx_seq_one_letter_code
_entity_poly.pdbx_strand_id
1 'polypeptide(L)'
;HKVVFAPISGICSSDTIVIRPYDPTHQGLILAVASGESFVQFASKTSKEGSKMPRANWKVMAQYPVFVPSNSLLADFEGFVSNSTHQIETLLQMNRKLKEARDALLPRLMNGSLPV
;
A
#
# COMPACT_ATOMS: atom_id res chain seq x y z
N HIS A 1 -13.03 -2.42 0.10
CA HIS A 1 -11.84 -2.77 0.91
C HIS A 1 -10.75 -1.75 0.70
N LYS A 2 -9.75 -1.68 1.60
CA LYS A 2 -8.58 -0.81 1.44
C LYS A 2 -7.33 -1.66 1.63
N VAL A 3 -6.60 -1.87 0.54
CA VAL A 3 -5.26 -2.47 0.53
C VAL A 3 -4.35 -1.46 -0.11
N VAL A 4 -3.19 -1.23 0.50
CA VAL A 4 -2.26 -0.19 0.07
C VAL A 4 -0.85 -0.74 0.09
N PHE A 5 -0.08 -0.38 -0.94
CA PHE A 5 1.36 -0.40 -0.86
C PHE A 5 1.82 0.66 0.16
N ALA A 6 2.80 0.34 0.99
CA ALA A 6 3.37 1.26 1.97
C ALA A 6 4.66 1.89 1.41
N PRO A 7 4.60 3.13 0.88
CA PRO A 7 5.73 3.78 0.20
C PRO A 7 6.79 4.34 1.15
N ILE A 8 6.55 4.23 2.46
CA ILE A 8 7.45 4.69 3.52
C ILE A 8 7.39 3.76 4.72
N SER A 9 8.47 3.73 5.49
CA SER A 9 8.46 3.15 6.83
C SER A 9 7.58 3.98 7.76
N GLY A 10 6.89 3.31 8.68
CA GLY A 10 5.99 3.97 9.63
C GLY A 10 5.35 3.00 10.62
N ILE A 11 4.40 3.53 11.38
CA ILE A 11 3.59 2.79 12.33
C ILE A 11 2.13 2.82 11.89
N CYS A 12 1.38 1.76 12.19
CA CYS A 12 -0.05 1.66 11.94
C CYS A 12 -0.81 1.30 13.22
N SER A 13 -2.11 1.52 13.24
CA SER A 13 -2.95 1.06 14.34
C SER A 13 -3.00 -0.47 14.38
N SER A 14 -3.46 -1.01 15.52
CA SER A 14 -3.71 -2.45 15.69
C SER A 14 -4.82 -3.00 14.79
N ASP A 15 -5.56 -2.13 14.11
CA ASP A 15 -6.63 -2.49 13.17
C ASP A 15 -6.10 -2.72 11.75
N THR A 16 -4.80 -2.47 11.51
CA THR A 16 -4.15 -2.68 10.21
C THR A 16 -3.31 -3.95 10.23
N ILE A 17 -3.41 -4.77 9.18
CA ILE A 17 -2.54 -5.94 8.98
C ILE A 17 -1.41 -5.54 8.05
N VAL A 18 -0.17 -5.70 8.51
CA VAL A 18 1.04 -5.48 7.70
C VAL A 18 1.50 -6.82 7.16
N ILE A 19 1.56 -6.93 5.83
CA ILE A 19 2.07 -8.11 5.14
C ILE A 19 3.44 -7.75 4.57
N ARG A 20 4.46 -8.53 4.92
CA ARG A 20 5.82 -8.38 4.39
C ARG A 20 6.25 -9.71 3.76
N PRO A 21 6.65 -9.71 2.47
CA PRO A 21 7.21 -10.90 1.88
C PRO A 21 8.54 -11.27 2.55
N TYR A 22 8.82 -12.57 2.67
CA TYR A 22 10.16 -13.06 3.01
C TYR A 22 11.12 -12.89 1.82
N ASP A 23 10.62 -13.15 0.61
CA ASP A 23 11.35 -12.93 -0.64
C ASP A 23 10.71 -11.75 -1.40
N PRO A 24 11.46 -10.64 -1.62
CA PRO A 24 10.95 -9.44 -2.28
C PRO A 24 10.28 -9.68 -3.63
N THR A 25 10.63 -10.73 -4.36
CA THR A 25 10.02 -11.07 -5.68
C THR A 25 8.53 -11.40 -5.60
N HIS A 26 8.00 -11.67 -4.40
CA HIS A 26 6.58 -11.94 -4.19
C HIS A 26 5.75 -10.69 -3.89
N GLN A 27 6.37 -9.51 -3.77
CA GLN A 27 5.67 -8.30 -3.33
C GLN A 27 4.49 -7.94 -4.22
N GLY A 28 4.69 -7.95 -5.54
CA GLY A 28 3.67 -7.67 -6.54
C GLY A 28 2.55 -8.70 -6.52
N LEU A 29 2.89 -10.00 -6.43
CA LEU A 29 1.90 -11.06 -6.31
C LEU A 29 1.04 -10.89 -5.06
N ILE A 30 1.65 -10.63 -3.91
CA ILE A 30 0.95 -10.41 -2.64
C ILE A 30 0.03 -9.20 -2.74
N LEU A 31 0.51 -8.09 -3.29
CA LEU A 31 -0.29 -6.88 -3.47
C LEU A 31 -1.49 -7.14 -4.38
N ALA A 32 -1.30 -7.85 -5.48
CA ALA A 32 -2.36 -8.22 -6.42
C ALA A 32 -3.41 -9.14 -5.78
N VAL A 33 -2.97 -10.20 -5.10
CA VAL A 33 -3.86 -11.14 -4.39
C VAL A 33 -4.64 -10.43 -3.29
N ALA A 34 -3.96 -9.66 -2.42
CA ALA A 34 -4.61 -8.99 -1.31
C ALA A 34 -5.63 -7.94 -1.79
N SER A 35 -5.37 -7.28 -2.91
CA SER A 35 -6.27 -6.30 -3.53
C SER A 35 -7.42 -6.94 -4.31
N GLY A 36 -7.32 -8.24 -4.64
CA GLY A 36 -8.29 -8.98 -5.42
C GLY A 36 -9.60 -9.25 -4.66
N GLU A 37 -10.71 -9.16 -5.39
CA GLU A 37 -12.05 -9.34 -4.83
C GLU A 37 -12.25 -10.72 -4.19
N SER A 38 -11.66 -11.77 -4.77
CA SER A 38 -11.75 -13.14 -4.25
C SER A 38 -11.14 -13.28 -2.85
N PHE A 39 -9.98 -12.67 -2.63
CA PHE A 39 -9.32 -12.65 -1.33
C PHE A 39 -10.11 -11.83 -0.31
N VAL A 40 -10.60 -10.66 -0.74
CA VAL A 40 -11.39 -9.75 0.11
C VAL A 40 -12.69 -10.42 0.56
N GLN A 41 -13.38 -11.11 -0.33
CA GLN A 41 -14.59 -11.86 0.00
C GLN A 41 -14.26 -13.02 0.96
N PHE A 42 -13.18 -13.75 0.73
CA PHE A 42 -12.73 -14.81 1.63
C PHE A 42 -12.42 -14.29 3.05
N ALA A 43 -11.69 -13.16 3.14
CA ALA A 43 -11.38 -12.50 4.40
C ALA A 43 -12.63 -11.94 5.10
N SER A 44 -13.63 -11.48 4.33
CA SER A 44 -14.86 -10.90 4.86
C SER A 44 -15.85 -11.96 5.36
N LYS A 45 -16.02 -13.08 4.63
CA LYS A 45 -16.93 -14.18 5.00
C LYS A 45 -16.61 -14.85 6.33
N THR A 46 -15.36 -14.73 6.77
CA THR A 46 -14.83 -15.39 7.97
C THR A 46 -14.75 -14.43 9.16
N SER A 47 -15.14 -13.17 8.95
CA SER A 47 -15.33 -12.19 10.00
C SER A 47 -16.66 -12.49 10.70
N LYS A 48 -16.63 -12.82 12.01
CA LYS A 48 -17.80 -13.27 12.79
C LYS A 48 -19.07 -12.48 12.45
N GLU A 49 -20.08 -13.17 11.92
CA GLU A 49 -21.41 -12.61 11.67
C GLU A 49 -21.97 -12.00 12.97
N GLY A 50 -22.46 -10.76 12.90
CA GLY A 50 -23.08 -10.04 14.02
C GLY A 50 -22.20 -9.01 14.75
N SER A 51 -20.91 -8.87 14.43
CA SER A 51 -20.12 -7.74 14.95
C SER A 51 -20.44 -6.44 14.20
N LYS A 52 -20.73 -5.36 14.94
CA LYS A 52 -20.91 -4.01 14.39
C LYS A 52 -19.66 -3.48 13.65
N MET A 53 -18.50 -4.12 13.86
CA MET A 53 -17.25 -3.91 13.11
C MET A 53 -16.57 -5.27 12.84
N PRO A 54 -16.80 -5.89 11.67
CA PRO A 54 -16.09 -7.11 11.29
C PRO A 54 -14.59 -6.79 11.13
N ARG A 55 -13.75 -7.49 11.88
CA ARG A 55 -12.29 -7.36 11.82
C ARG A 55 -11.72 -8.52 11.01
N ALA A 56 -10.82 -8.19 10.08
CA ALA A 56 -10.06 -9.19 9.35
C ALA A 56 -9.24 -10.04 10.33
N ASN A 57 -9.26 -11.37 10.14
CA ASN A 57 -8.55 -12.31 11.00
C ASN A 57 -7.36 -12.91 10.23
N TRP A 58 -6.14 -12.56 10.65
CA TRP A 58 -4.92 -13.08 10.03
C TRP A 58 -4.86 -14.61 9.98
N LYS A 59 -5.30 -15.30 11.03
CA LYS A 59 -5.28 -16.78 11.07
C LYS A 59 -6.10 -17.39 9.95
N VAL A 60 -7.13 -16.68 9.48
CA VAL A 60 -7.97 -17.12 8.37
C VAL A 60 -7.37 -16.69 7.05
N MET A 61 -7.00 -15.41 6.91
CA MET A 61 -6.39 -14.87 5.69
C MET A 61 -5.14 -15.65 5.25
N ALA A 62 -4.32 -16.10 6.20
CA ALA A 62 -3.12 -16.90 5.95
C ALA A 62 -3.40 -18.29 5.37
N GLN A 63 -4.66 -18.78 5.43
CA GLN A 63 -5.07 -20.05 4.85
C GLN A 63 -5.59 -19.90 3.41
N TYR A 64 -5.65 -18.68 2.88
CA TYR A 64 -6.10 -18.46 1.51
C TYR A 64 -5.13 -19.12 0.52
N PRO A 65 -5.60 -20.03 -0.35
CA PRO A 65 -4.73 -20.67 -1.33
C PRO A 65 -4.27 -19.65 -2.37
N VAL A 66 -2.96 -19.56 -2.58
CA VAL A 66 -2.34 -18.71 -3.60
C VAL A 66 -1.60 -19.58 -4.59
N PHE A 67 -1.90 -19.40 -5.88
CA PHE A 67 -1.11 -19.99 -6.94
C PHE A 67 0.19 -19.21 -7.10
N VAL A 68 1.32 -19.87 -6.92
CA VAL A 68 2.66 -19.28 -7.10
C VAL A 68 3.19 -19.72 -8.47
N PRO A 69 3.33 -18.80 -9.44
CA PRO A 69 3.85 -19.14 -10.76
C PRO A 69 5.36 -19.42 -10.74
N SER A 70 5.92 -19.80 -11.88
CA SER A 70 7.37 -19.97 -12.04
C SER A 70 8.14 -18.70 -11.69
N ASN A 71 9.35 -18.86 -11.16
CA ASN A 71 10.22 -17.75 -10.74
C ASN A 71 10.46 -16.69 -11.85
N SER A 72 10.55 -17.09 -13.12
CA SER A 72 10.69 -16.14 -14.24
C SER A 72 9.47 -15.21 -14.35
N LEU A 73 8.28 -15.79 -14.39
CA LEU A 73 7.03 -15.03 -14.45
C LEU A 73 6.80 -14.17 -13.20
N LEU A 74 7.18 -14.66 -12.02
CA LEU A 74 7.19 -13.85 -10.79
C LEU A 74 8.10 -12.63 -10.93
N ALA A 75 9.33 -12.82 -11.42
CA ALA A 75 10.29 -11.73 -11.60
C ALA A 75 9.81 -10.71 -12.64
N ASP A 76 9.25 -11.16 -13.76
CA ASP A 76 8.68 -10.29 -14.80
C ASP A 76 7.51 -9.46 -14.24
N PHE A 77 6.62 -10.11 -13.48
CA PHE A 77 5.49 -9.43 -12.85
C PHE A 77 5.93 -8.45 -11.76
N GLU A 78 6.90 -8.84 -10.92
CA GLU A 78 7.49 -7.94 -9.94
C GLU A 78 8.16 -6.73 -10.62
N GLY A 79 8.86 -6.93 -11.74
CA GLY A 79 9.43 -5.83 -12.53
C GLY A 79 8.37 -4.82 -12.97
N PHE A 80 7.21 -5.30 -13.42
CA PHE A 80 6.07 -4.45 -13.79
C PHE A 80 5.50 -3.68 -12.59
N VAL A 81 5.23 -4.36 -11.47
CA VAL A 81 4.63 -3.75 -10.28
C VAL A 81 5.60 -2.77 -9.62
N SER A 82 6.87 -3.15 -9.47
CA SER A 82 7.92 -2.34 -8.84
C SER A 82 8.13 -1.02 -9.55
N ASN A 83 8.08 -0.98 -10.89
CA ASN A 83 8.12 0.27 -11.66
C ASN A 83 6.99 1.22 -11.26
N SER A 84 5.77 0.69 -11.12
CA SER A 84 4.60 1.48 -10.71
C SER A 84 4.73 1.98 -9.27
N THR A 85 5.15 1.11 -8.34
CA THR A 85 5.34 1.51 -6.93
C THR A 85 6.47 2.51 -6.75
N HIS A 86 7.55 2.39 -7.52
CA HIS A 86 8.66 3.34 -7.52
C HIS A 86 8.23 4.73 -8.02
N GLN A 87 7.38 4.78 -9.06
CA GLN A 87 6.79 6.03 -9.52
C GLN A 87 5.90 6.66 -8.44
N ILE A 88 5.09 5.87 -7.74
CA ILE A 88 4.27 6.34 -6.61
C ILE A 88 5.15 6.96 -5.52
N GLU A 89 6.23 6.28 -5.11
CA GLU A 89 7.18 6.79 -4.11
C GLU A 89 7.79 8.12 -4.55
N THR A 90 8.25 8.20 -5.79
CA THR A 90 8.84 9.42 -6.37
C THR A 90 7.83 10.57 -6.33
N LEU A 91 6.61 10.34 -6.79
CA LEU A 91 5.55 11.36 -6.81
C LEU A 91 5.15 11.80 -5.40
N LEU A 92 5.16 10.90 -4.43
CA LEU A 92 4.90 11.25 -3.03
C LEU A 92 6.01 12.14 -2.46
N GLN A 93 7.27 11.85 -2.75
CA GLN A 93 8.39 12.70 -2.34
C GLN A 93 8.33 14.08 -3.00
N MET A 94 8.02 14.15 -4.30
CA MET A 94 7.86 15.42 -5.00
C MET A 94 6.72 16.25 -4.41
N ASN A 95 5.56 15.63 -4.15
CA ASN A 95 4.42 16.32 -3.53
C ASN A 95 4.77 16.86 -2.14
N ARG A 96 5.55 16.13 -1.33
CA ARG A 96 6.02 16.62 -0.03
C ARG A 96 6.91 17.86 -0.19
N LYS A 97 7.91 17.82 -1.06
CA LYS A 97 8.81 18.95 -1.33
C LYS A 97 8.05 20.17 -1.86
N LEU A 98 7.10 19.97 -2.77
CA LEU A 98 6.27 21.05 -3.31
C LEU A 98 5.39 21.68 -2.22
N LYS A 99 4.83 20.86 -1.33
CA LYS A 99 4.07 21.34 -0.17
C LYS A 99 4.96 22.17 0.76
N GLU A 100 6.15 21.69 1.10
CA GLU A 100 7.10 22.43 1.95
C GLU A 100 7.53 23.75 1.31
N ALA A 101 7.86 23.75 0.01
CA ALA A 101 8.22 24.96 -0.71
C ALA A 101 7.06 25.98 -0.73
N ARG A 102 5.84 25.53 -1.01
CA ARG A 102 4.64 26.38 -0.96
C ARG A 102 4.46 26.97 0.44
N ASP A 103 4.52 26.14 1.47
CA ASP A 103 4.27 26.57 2.86
C ASP A 103 5.35 27.56 3.34
N ALA A 104 6.59 27.46 2.83
CA ALA A 104 7.67 28.42 3.12
C ALA A 104 7.56 29.74 2.32
N LEU A 105 7.10 29.69 1.07
CA LEU A 105 7.03 30.86 0.19
C LEU A 105 5.74 31.66 0.38
N LEU A 106 4.62 31.01 0.67
CA LEU A 106 3.31 31.67 0.77
C LEU A 106 3.29 32.81 1.80
N PRO A 107 3.82 32.66 3.03
CA PRO A 107 3.87 33.78 3.99
C PRO A 107 4.70 34.96 3.49
N ARG A 108 5.79 34.67 2.77
CA ARG A 108 6.71 35.69 2.22
C ARG A 108 6.12 36.43 1.02
N LEU A 109 5.30 35.75 0.23
CA LEU A 109 4.52 36.37 -0.84
C LEU A 109 3.43 37.28 -0.24
N MET A 110 2.71 36.78 0.77
CA MET A 110 1.62 37.51 1.41
C MET A 110 2.07 38.77 2.16
N ASN A 111 3.29 38.79 2.70
CA ASN A 111 3.84 39.95 3.41
C ASN A 111 4.69 40.89 2.52
N GLY A 112 4.76 40.65 1.21
CA GLY A 112 5.48 41.49 0.25
C GLY A 112 7.01 41.40 0.33
N SER A 113 7.57 40.44 1.08
CA SER A 113 9.03 40.23 1.16
C SER A 113 9.62 39.49 -0.05
N LEU A 114 8.76 39.02 -0.95
CA LEU A 114 9.14 38.51 -2.28
C LEU A 114 8.51 39.39 -3.35
N PRO A 115 9.28 39.85 -4.36
CA PRO A 115 8.72 40.51 -5.52
C PRO A 115 7.84 39.55 -6.32
N VAL A 116 6.75 40.08 -6.87
CA VAL A 116 5.80 39.36 -7.74
C VAL A 116 6.30 39.38 -9.18
#